data_AF-A0A1M2VHV6-F1
#
_entry.id   AF-A0A1M2VHV6-F1
#
_cell.length_a   1.000
_cell.length_b   1.000
_cell.length_c   1.000
_cell.angle_alpha   90.00
_cell.angle_beta   90.00
_cell.angle_gamma   90.00
#
_symmetry.space_group_name_H-M   'P 1'
#
loop_
_entity.id
_entity.type
_entity.pdbx_description
1 polymer ?
#
loop_
_entity_poly.entity_id
_entity_poly.type
_entity_poly.pdbx_seq_one_letter_code
_entity_poly.pdbx_strand_id
1 'polypeptide(L)'
;MFARGRWVTLSTVLLIAITSASADFHILNGTNGRGGYAAKTVPSNHYSCLGWLGASVIRDFPDIDSTVVAFSVGNLCGAPQLNFYNNGNDFDVYIDGGDGSRVGTCSPTVGAVSGSINGGSACPDGYAVFDGYTCMSYICN
;
A
#
# COMPACT_ATOMS: atom_id res chain seq x y z
N MET A 1 -18.27 -29.28 -58.57
CA MET A 1 -18.54 -27.83 -58.58
C MET A 1 -19.86 -27.63 -57.85
N PHE A 2 -20.02 -26.94 -56.72
CA PHE A 2 -19.27 -25.91 -56.00
C PHE A 2 -19.41 -26.15 -54.48
N ALA A 3 -18.37 -25.81 -53.71
CA ALA A 3 -18.34 -25.78 -52.26
C ALA A 3 -18.80 -24.42 -51.72
N ARG A 4 -19.64 -24.38 -50.67
CA ARG A 4 -19.86 -23.24 -49.74
C ARG A 4 -20.55 -23.79 -48.47
N GLY A 5 -20.23 -23.45 -47.24
CA GLY A 5 -19.23 -22.59 -46.64
C GLY A 5 -19.38 -22.80 -45.12
N ARG A 6 -18.28 -23.10 -44.43
CA ARG A 6 -18.26 -23.31 -42.98
C ARG A 6 -18.31 -21.94 -42.30
N TRP A 7 -19.34 -21.70 -41.49
CA TRP A 7 -19.37 -20.58 -40.56
C TRP A 7 -18.91 -21.12 -39.20
N VAL A 8 -17.65 -20.86 -38.84
CA VAL A 8 -17.15 -21.07 -37.48
C VAL A 8 -17.28 -19.73 -36.78
N THR A 9 -18.28 -19.59 -35.92
CA THR A 9 -18.43 -18.46 -35.02
C THR A 9 -17.38 -18.59 -33.92
N LEU A 10 -16.27 -17.86 -34.03
CA LEU A 10 -15.32 -17.71 -32.93
C LEU A 10 -15.92 -16.76 -31.89
N SER A 11 -16.45 -17.32 -30.81
CA SER A 11 -16.74 -16.56 -29.59
C SER A 11 -15.42 -16.25 -28.89
N THR A 12 -14.93 -15.02 -29.01
CA THR A 12 -13.79 -14.54 -28.23
C THR A 12 -14.22 -14.35 -26.78
N VAL A 13 -13.89 -15.32 -25.92
CA VAL A 13 -14.02 -15.16 -24.47
C VAL A 13 -12.93 -14.20 -24.02
N LEU A 14 -13.31 -12.95 -23.74
CA LEU A 14 -12.44 -11.97 -23.09
C LEU A 14 -12.28 -12.38 -21.62
N LEU A 15 -11.20 -13.13 -21.33
CA LEU A 15 -10.74 -13.30 -19.95
C LEU A 15 -10.21 -11.95 -19.46
N ILE A 16 -11.04 -11.22 -18.72
CA ILE A 16 -10.57 -10.14 -17.86
C ILE A 16 -9.78 -10.83 -16.74
N ALA A 17 -8.47 -10.93 -16.92
CA ALA A 17 -7.57 -11.24 -15.83
C ALA A 17 -7.71 -10.11 -14.82
N ILE A 18 -8.43 -10.39 -13.74
CA ILE A 18 -8.46 -9.53 -12.55
C ILE A 18 -7.05 -9.64 -11.99
N THR A 19 -6.16 -8.75 -12.43
CA THR A 19 -4.85 -8.60 -11.82
C THR A 19 -5.12 -8.35 -10.35
N SER A 20 -4.58 -9.23 -9.50
CA SER A 20 -4.55 -9.04 -8.05
C SER A 20 -4.22 -7.58 -7.80
N ALA A 21 -5.06 -6.89 -7.04
CA ALA A 21 -4.80 -5.54 -6.59
C ALA A 21 -3.42 -5.55 -5.93
N SER A 22 -2.38 -5.22 -6.70
CA SER A 22 -1.09 -4.88 -6.16
C SER A 22 -1.37 -3.57 -5.46
N ALA A 23 -1.32 -3.59 -4.13
CA ALA A 23 -1.20 -2.35 -3.38
C ALA A 23 -0.11 -1.51 -4.04
N ASP A 24 -0.26 -0.19 -4.04
CA ASP A 24 0.76 0.71 -4.57
C ASP A 24 1.81 0.99 -3.50
N PHE A 25 1.37 1.07 -2.25
CA PHE A 25 2.24 1.14 -1.08
C PHE A 25 1.50 0.63 0.17
N HIS A 26 2.26 0.47 1.25
CA HIS A 26 1.82 0.01 2.55
C HIS A 26 2.18 1.03 3.64
N ILE A 27 1.34 1.14 4.66
CA ILE A 27 1.68 1.79 5.93
C ILE A 27 2.00 0.69 6.92
N LEU A 28 3.28 0.61 7.27
CA LEU A 28 3.82 -0.34 8.21
C LEU A 28 3.90 0.31 9.59
N ASN A 29 3.63 -0.47 10.63
CA ASN A 29 3.82 -0.09 12.03
C ASN A 29 4.82 -1.06 12.67
N GLY A 30 5.69 -0.57 13.54
CA GLY A 30 6.66 -1.47 14.17
C GLY A 30 7.78 -0.81 14.95
N THR A 31 8.66 -1.66 15.49
CA THR A 31 9.83 -1.23 16.26
C THR A 31 11.05 -0.98 15.39
N ASN A 32 11.90 -0.06 15.84
CA ASN A 32 13.17 0.32 15.23
C ASN A 32 14.37 -0.40 15.86
N GLY A 33 14.20 -1.63 16.36
CA GLY A 33 15.26 -2.45 16.93
C GLY A 33 15.70 -2.14 18.38
N ARG A 34 15.56 -0.89 18.85
CA ARG A 34 15.99 -0.47 20.22
C ARG A 34 14.88 0.13 21.09
N GLY A 35 13.63 -0.23 20.83
CA GLY A 35 12.48 0.21 21.66
C GLY A 35 11.80 1.51 21.21
N GLY A 36 12.18 2.06 20.04
CA GLY A 36 11.39 3.11 19.39
C GLY A 36 10.34 2.48 18.48
N TYR A 37 9.08 2.84 18.65
CA TYR A 37 7.98 2.44 17.79
C TYR A 37 7.76 3.54 16.73
N ALA A 38 7.45 3.17 15.49
CA ALA A 38 7.26 4.09 14.39
C ALA A 38 6.21 3.57 13.41
N ALA A 39 5.70 4.49 12.60
CA ALA A 39 4.91 4.19 11.42
C ALA A 39 5.64 4.71 10.17
N LYS A 40 5.63 3.91 9.11
CA LYS A 40 6.36 4.25 7.87
C LYS A 40 5.61 3.78 6.64
N THR A 41 5.85 4.44 5.52
CA THR A 41 5.28 4.08 4.22
C THR A 41 6.30 3.37 3.33
N VAL A 42 5.90 2.26 2.71
CA VAL A 42 6.75 1.44 1.86
C VAL A 42 6.02 1.11 0.56
N PRO A 43 6.56 1.46 -0.62
CA PRO A 43 6.01 1.01 -1.90
C PRO A 43 5.93 -0.52 -1.94
N SER A 44 4.89 -1.08 -2.57
CA SER A 44 4.62 -2.52 -2.44
C SER A 44 5.65 -3.43 -3.08
N ASN A 45 6.34 -2.96 -4.12
CA ASN A 45 7.50 -3.64 -4.70
C ASN A 45 8.72 -3.68 -3.74
N HIS A 46 8.67 -2.91 -2.66
CA HIS A 46 9.65 -2.90 -1.57
C HIS A 46 9.08 -3.44 -0.24
N TYR A 47 7.85 -3.98 -0.22
CA TYR A 47 7.19 -4.52 0.98
C TYR A 47 8.00 -5.68 1.61
N SER A 48 8.88 -5.31 2.54
CA SER A 48 9.86 -6.17 3.19
C SER A 48 10.48 -5.45 4.40
N CYS A 49 11.14 -6.19 5.28
CA CYS A 49 11.94 -5.60 6.36
C CYS A 49 13.05 -4.66 5.86
N LEU A 50 13.61 -4.90 4.67
CA LEU A 50 14.59 -3.99 4.07
C LEU A 50 13.93 -2.69 3.59
N GLY A 51 12.74 -2.80 3.00
CA GLY A 51 11.92 -1.64 2.64
C GLY A 51 11.62 -0.76 3.86
N TRP A 52 11.28 -1.36 5.00
CA TRP A 52 11.06 -0.66 6.27
C TRP A 52 12.25 0.21 6.72
N LEU A 53 13.48 -0.26 6.52
CA LEU A 53 14.68 0.48 6.94
C LEU A 53 14.89 1.76 6.10
N GLY A 54 14.54 1.70 4.81
CA GLY A 54 14.61 2.84 3.88
C GLY A 54 13.30 3.62 3.71
N ALA A 55 12.26 3.25 4.44
CA ALA A 55 10.91 3.77 4.29
C ALA A 55 10.76 5.23 4.72
N SER A 56 9.83 5.94 4.09
CA SER A 56 9.45 7.30 4.49
C SER A 56 8.71 7.26 5.83
N VAL A 57 9.25 7.99 6.81
CA VAL A 57 8.74 8.02 8.18
C VAL A 57 7.51 8.93 8.26
N ILE A 58 6.45 8.42 8.88
CA ILE A 58 5.30 9.23 9.29
C ILE A 58 5.70 9.91 10.62
N ARG A 59 5.78 11.24 10.61
CA ARG A 59 6.20 12.00 11.80
C ARG A 59 5.04 12.14 12.78
N ASP A 60 5.37 12.35 14.05
CA ASP A 60 4.42 12.61 15.14
C ASP A 60 3.49 11.45 15.51
N PHE A 61 3.57 10.33 14.78
CA PHE A 61 2.83 9.11 15.07
C PHE A 61 3.79 7.95 15.34
N PRO A 62 3.81 7.42 16.58
CA PRO A 62 4.47 6.15 16.81
C PRO A 62 3.71 5.03 16.07
N ASP A 63 2.38 5.04 16.10
CA ASP A 63 1.51 4.02 15.47
C ASP A 63 0.41 4.70 14.66
N ILE A 64 -0.01 4.07 13.56
CA ILE A 64 -1.18 4.48 12.78
C ILE A 64 -2.29 3.46 12.99
N ASP A 65 -3.40 3.96 13.53
CA ASP A 65 -4.64 3.21 13.76
C ASP A 65 -5.87 4.04 13.36
N SER A 66 -7.07 3.50 13.60
CA SER A 66 -8.33 4.14 13.25
C SER A 66 -8.68 5.37 14.10
N THR A 67 -7.90 5.72 15.13
CA THR A 67 -8.11 6.92 15.94
C THR A 67 -7.40 8.15 15.37
N VAL A 68 -6.40 7.96 14.50
CA VAL A 68 -5.69 9.04 13.84
C VAL A 68 -6.63 9.72 12.84
N VAL A 69 -6.86 11.03 13.03
CA VAL A 69 -7.79 11.80 12.17
C VAL A 69 -7.15 12.15 10.83
N ALA A 70 -5.90 12.58 10.84
CA ALA A 70 -5.15 12.92 9.64
C ALA A 70 -3.65 12.88 9.89
N PHE A 71 -2.87 12.63 8.84
CA PHE A 71 -1.41 12.74 8.84
C PHE A 71 -0.89 13.02 7.43
N SER A 72 0.39 13.37 7.33
CA SER A 72 1.04 13.64 6.04
C SER A 72 2.35 12.88 5.91
N VAL A 73 2.68 12.51 4.68
CA VAL A 73 3.90 11.79 4.33
C VAL A 73 4.59 12.48 3.17
N GLY A 74 5.86 12.82 3.36
CA GLY A 74 6.69 13.41 2.32
C GLY A 74 7.42 12.35 1.48
N ASN A 75 7.73 12.71 0.23
CA ASN A 75 8.60 11.93 -0.67
C ASN A 75 8.17 10.47 -0.86
N LEU A 76 6.87 10.21 -0.95
CA LEU A 76 6.36 8.88 -1.28
C LEU A 76 6.04 8.81 -2.77
N CYS A 77 6.66 7.85 -3.47
CA CYS A 77 6.42 7.60 -4.90
C CYS A 77 6.57 8.85 -5.80
N GLY A 78 7.54 9.72 -5.48
CA GLY A 78 7.80 10.94 -6.24
C GLY A 78 6.84 12.10 -5.94
N ALA A 79 5.77 11.88 -5.15
CA ALA A 79 4.93 12.97 -4.65
C ALA A 79 5.67 13.74 -3.55
N PRO A 80 5.69 15.10 -3.60
CA PRO A 80 6.39 15.90 -2.60
C PRO A 80 5.77 15.71 -1.21
N GLN A 81 4.44 15.70 -1.14
CA GLN A 81 3.69 15.41 0.08
C GLN A 81 2.32 14.81 -0.27
N LEU A 82 1.92 13.81 0.51
CA LEU A 82 0.60 13.21 0.51
C LEU A 82 -0.07 13.47 1.86
N ASN A 83 -1.35 13.80 1.83
CA ASN A 83 -2.19 14.01 3.00
C ASN A 83 -3.22 12.87 3.11
N PHE A 84 -3.36 12.33 4.30
CA PHE A 84 -4.20 11.19 4.61
C PHE A 84 -5.29 11.65 5.58
N TYR A 85 -6.56 11.37 5.26
CA TYR A 85 -7.69 11.74 6.09
C TYR A 85 -8.54 10.51 6.40
N ASN A 86 -8.79 10.30 7.69
CA ASN A 86 -9.60 9.18 8.16
C ASN A 86 -11.06 9.39 7.76
N ASN A 87 -11.65 8.36 7.15
CA ASN A 87 -13.04 8.36 6.70
C ASN A 87 -13.93 7.35 7.47
N GLY A 88 -13.46 6.92 8.64
CA GLY A 88 -14.15 6.03 9.58
C GLY A 88 -13.33 4.79 9.92
N ASN A 89 -12.74 4.16 8.91
CA ASN A 89 -11.90 2.98 9.07
C ASN A 89 -10.73 2.93 8.08
N ASP A 90 -10.84 3.65 6.97
CA ASP A 90 -9.81 3.79 5.95
C ASP A 90 -9.22 5.21 5.99
N PHE A 91 -8.18 5.44 5.19
CA PHE A 91 -7.65 6.77 4.91
C PHE A 91 -7.81 7.12 3.43
N ASP A 92 -8.44 8.25 3.14
CA ASP A 92 -8.42 8.84 1.81
C ASP A 92 -7.12 9.64 1.62
N VAL A 93 -6.47 9.45 0.47
CA VAL A 93 -5.16 10.02 0.16
C VAL A 93 -5.30 11.13 -0.88
N TYR A 94 -4.63 12.26 -0.64
CA TYR A 94 -4.62 13.43 -1.52
C TYR A 94 -3.19 13.95 -1.69
N ILE A 95 -2.89 14.56 -2.85
CA ILE A 95 -1.64 15.27 -3.06
C ILE A 95 -1.76 16.67 -2.44
N ASP A 96 -0.77 17.07 -1.64
CA ASP A 96 -0.72 18.41 -1.07
C ASP A 96 -0.65 19.48 -2.18
N GLY A 97 -1.51 20.49 -2.11
CA GLY A 97 -1.64 21.49 -3.18
C GLY A 97 -2.19 20.95 -4.51
N GLY A 98 -2.76 19.75 -4.53
CA GLY A 98 -3.45 19.18 -5.69
C GLY A 98 -4.79 19.86 -6.03
N ASP A 99 -5.51 19.30 -6.99
CA ASP A 99 -6.81 19.77 -7.48
C ASP A 99 -8.00 19.41 -6.58
N GLY A 100 -7.74 18.75 -5.45
CA GLY A 100 -8.75 18.23 -4.53
C GLY A 100 -9.28 16.83 -4.90
N SER A 101 -8.78 16.23 -5.98
CA SER A 101 -9.13 14.85 -6.35
C SER A 101 -8.44 13.85 -5.42
N ARG A 102 -9.18 12.83 -4.99
CA ARG A 102 -8.63 11.71 -4.22
C ARG A 102 -7.70 10.88 -5.11
N VAL A 103 -6.48 10.65 -4.64
CA VAL A 103 -5.45 9.92 -5.39
C VAL A 103 -5.30 8.46 -4.96
N GLY A 104 -5.91 8.08 -3.84
CA GLY A 104 -5.89 6.71 -3.34
C GLY A 104 -6.71 6.53 -2.06
N THR A 105 -6.76 5.28 -1.61
CA THR A 105 -7.38 4.88 -0.35
C THR A 105 -6.54 3.81 0.32
N CYS A 106 -6.34 3.92 1.63
CA CYS A 106 -5.66 2.94 2.47
C CYS A 106 -6.65 2.23 3.37
N SER A 107 -6.71 0.91 3.32
CA SER A 107 -7.58 0.11 4.17
C SER A 107 -6.78 -0.75 5.15
N PRO A 108 -7.31 -1.01 6.36
CA PRO A 108 -6.63 -1.85 7.33
C PRO A 108 -6.27 -3.21 6.73
N THR A 109 -5.02 -3.61 6.89
CA THR A 109 -4.57 -4.91 6.41
C THR A 109 -5.18 -6.02 7.28
N VAL A 110 -6.03 -6.85 6.68
CA VAL A 110 -6.65 -7.99 7.36
C VAL A 110 -5.61 -9.10 7.54
N GLY A 111 -5.49 -9.61 8.77
CA GLY A 111 -4.60 -10.74 9.08
C GLY A 111 -3.13 -10.34 9.27
N ALA A 112 -2.84 -9.04 9.42
CA ALA A 112 -1.53 -8.57 9.81
C ALA A 112 -1.14 -9.14 11.18
N VAL A 113 -0.07 -9.94 11.20
CA VAL A 113 0.52 -10.44 12.45
C VAL A 113 1.91 -9.84 12.59
N SER A 114 2.36 -9.62 13.82
CA SER A 114 3.72 -9.13 14.07
C SER A 114 4.74 -10.06 13.39
N GLY A 115 5.56 -9.51 12.47
CA GLY A 115 6.49 -10.30 11.65
C GLY A 115 5.91 -10.87 10.35
N SER A 116 4.70 -10.48 9.94
CA SER A 116 4.03 -10.95 8.71
C SER A 116 4.50 -10.30 7.42
N ILE A 117 5.43 -9.35 7.48
CA ILE A 117 5.97 -8.74 6.27
C ILE A 117 6.81 -9.80 5.55
N ASN A 118 6.51 -10.01 4.27
CA ASN A 118 7.17 -11.03 3.44
C ASN A 118 8.69 -10.93 3.61
N GLY A 119 9.26 -11.95 4.25
CA GLY A 119 10.63 -11.93 4.76
C GLY A 119 10.74 -12.17 6.27
N GLY A 120 9.85 -13.02 6.85
CA GLY A 120 9.78 -13.40 8.28
C GLY A 120 11.04 -14.01 8.91
N SER A 121 12.21 -13.82 8.31
CA SER A 121 13.55 -14.16 8.80
C SER A 121 14.61 -13.05 8.54
N ALA A 122 14.23 -11.87 8.02
CA ALA A 122 15.15 -10.82 7.58
C ALA A 122 15.07 -9.49 8.36
N CYS A 123 14.10 -9.33 9.26
CA CYS A 123 14.11 -8.20 10.19
C CYS A 123 15.26 -8.45 11.20
N PRO A 124 16.20 -7.50 11.39
CA PRO A 124 17.25 -7.67 12.40
C PRO A 124 16.66 -7.94 13.79
N ASP A 125 17.42 -8.62 14.65
CA ASP A 125 16.98 -8.90 16.01
C ASP A 125 16.47 -7.63 16.71
N GLY A 126 15.29 -7.72 17.32
CA GLY A 126 14.62 -6.61 18.01
C GLY A 126 13.67 -5.77 17.14
N TYR A 127 13.59 -6.04 15.84
CA TYR A 127 12.56 -5.44 14.97
C TYR A 127 11.31 -6.31 14.94
N ALA A 128 10.16 -5.69 15.21
CA ALA A 128 8.84 -6.25 15.06
C ALA A 128 8.03 -5.29 14.19
N VAL A 129 7.78 -5.67 12.94
CA VAL A 129 7.09 -4.83 11.97
C VAL A 129 5.90 -5.60 11.42
N PHE A 130 4.78 -4.91 11.27
CA PHE A 130 3.56 -5.45 10.69
C PHE A 130 2.93 -4.44 9.74
N ASP A 131 2.10 -4.96 8.86
CA ASP A 131 1.39 -4.15 7.89
C ASP A 131 0.10 -3.62 8.50
N GLY A 132 0.02 -2.32 8.74
CA GLY A 132 -1.16 -1.69 9.32
C GLY A 132 -2.23 -1.45 8.27
N TYR A 133 -1.83 -0.87 7.15
CA TYR A 133 -2.74 -0.50 6.07
C TYR A 133 -2.15 -0.79 4.69
N THR A 134 -2.98 -1.35 3.83
CA THR A 134 -2.70 -1.54 2.41
C THR A 134 -3.31 -0.38 1.62
N CYS A 135 -2.51 0.30 0.80
CA CYS A 135 -2.95 1.47 0.06
C CYS A 135 -3.03 1.22 -1.45
N MET A 136 -4.18 1.50 -2.03
CA MET A 136 -4.41 1.51 -3.47
C MET A 136 -4.40 2.97 -3.96
N SER A 137 -3.61 3.26 -4.98
CA SER A 137 -3.40 4.59 -5.54
C SER A 137 -2.91 4.51 -6.99
N TYR A 138 -2.88 5.62 -7.72
CA TYR A 138 -2.18 5.66 -9.01
C TYR A 138 -0.78 6.30 -8.91
N ILE A 139 -0.35 6.69 -7.70
CA ILE A 139 0.88 7.49 -7.52
C ILE A 139 2.17 6.66 -7.53
N CYS A 140 2.12 5.34 -7.35
CA CYS A 140 3.31 4.47 -7.32
C CYS A 140 3.41 3.50 -8.49
N ASN A 141 2.62 3.70 -9.56
CA ASN A 141 2.67 2.91 -10.80
C ASN A 141 3.67 3.46 -11.82
#